data_AF-A0A109WD01-F1
#
_entry.id   AF-A0A109WD01-F1
#
_cell.length_a   1.000
_cell.length_b   1.000
_cell.length_c   1.000
_cell.angle_alpha   90.00
_cell.angle_beta   90.00
_cell.angle_gamma   90.00
#
_symmetry.space_group_name_H-M   'P 1'
#
loop_
_entity.id
_entity.type
_entity.pdbx_description
1 polymer ?
#
loop_
_entity_poly.entity_id
_entity_poly.type
_entity_poly.pdbx_seq_one_letter_code
_entity_poly.pdbx_strand_id
1 'polypeptide(L)' 'MSNDTSVWEKRYKGSKIWWKNIPGVIGEFVFSFDKKREYNLFQDYEKLTPEQRKLVDAENPLIP' A
#
# COMPACT_ATOMS: atom_id res chain seq x y z
N MET A 1 20.35 9.14 14.74
CA MET A 1 19.24 9.89 14.11
C MET A 1 18.33 8.84 13.49
N SER A 2 17.22 8.53 14.14
CA SER A 2 16.21 7.64 13.54
C SER A 2 15.48 8.49 12.51
N ASN A 3 15.53 8.11 11.23
CA ASN A 3 14.71 8.75 10.21
C ASN A 3 13.26 8.30 10.44
N ASP A 4 12.56 8.95 11.38
CA ASP A 4 11.15 8.68 11.73
C ASP A 4 10.16 9.13 10.64
N THR A 5 10.64 9.34 9.41
CA THR A 5 9.81 9.80 8.30
C THR A 5 9.33 8.61 7.50
N SER A 6 8.02 8.53 7.29
CA SER A 6 7.45 7.51 6.42
C SER A 6 7.91 7.69 4.97
N VAL A 7 8.31 6.61 4.31
CA VAL A 7 8.77 6.64 2.92
C VAL A 7 7.84 5.85 2.01
N TRP A 8 7.66 6.35 0.79
CA TRP A 8 6.88 5.68 -0.25
C TRP A 8 7.79 4.83 -1.12
N GLU A 9 7.51 3.54 -1.19
CA GLU A 9 8.34 2.58 -1.91
C GLU A 9 7.50 1.73 -2.85
N LYS A 10 8.11 1.29 -3.94
CA LYS A 10 7.54 0.28 -4.83
C LYS A 10 8.17 -1.06 -4.52
N ARG A 11 7.36 -2.13 -4.51
CA ARG A 11 7.87 -3.49 -4.25
C ARG A 11 8.82 -3.97 -5.35
N TYR A 12 8.57 -3.55 -6.60
CA TYR A 12 9.40 -3.94 -7.75
C TYR A 12 9.30 -2.91 -8.88
N LYS A 13 10.24 -2.99 -9.83
CA LYS A 13 10.25 -2.16 -11.03
C LYS A 13 9.01 -2.44 -11.89
N GLY A 14 8.14 -1.45 -12.04
CA GLY A 14 6.89 -1.57 -12.81
C GLY A 14 5.62 -1.68 -11.96
N SER A 15 5.76 -1.86 -10.64
CA SER A 15 4.64 -1.76 -9.68
C SER A 15 3.89 -0.44 -9.87
N LYS A 16 2.56 -0.53 -9.82
CA LYS A 16 1.61 0.56 -9.93
C LYS A 16 1.20 1.09 -8.55
N ILE A 17 1.46 0.34 -7.49
CA ILE A 17 1.12 0.69 -6.11
C ILE A 17 2.35 1.17 -5.36
N TRP A 18 2.18 2.23 -4.57
CA TRP A 18 3.15 2.68 -3.59
C TRP A 18 2.76 2.15 -2.22
N TRP A 19 3.71 1.55 -1.52
CA TRP A 19 3.55 1.09 -0.15
C TRP A 19 4.26 2.07 0.77
N LYS A 20 3.61 2.42 1.88
CA LYS A 20 4.16 3.34 2.87
C LYS A 20 4.90 2.54 3.93
N ASN A 21 6.21 2.72 4.01
CA ASN A 21 7.00 2.22 5.13
C ASN A 21 6.92 3.25 6.25
N ILE A 22 6.27 2.90 7.36
CA ILE A 22 6.06 3.79 8.51
C ILE A 22 6.87 3.20 9.68
N PRO A 23 8.02 3.81 10.04
CA PRO A 23 8.84 3.32 11.14
C PRO A 23 8.06 3.21 12.44
N GLY A 24 8.19 2.06 13.14
CA GLY A 24 7.54 1.84 14.43
C GLY A 24 6.06 1.45 14.40
N VAL A 25 5.43 1.42 13.22
CA VAL A 25 4.04 0.96 13.07
C VAL A 25 4.02 -0.50 12.64
N ILE A 26 3.31 -1.34 13.39
CA ILE A 26 3.14 -2.78 13.13
C ILE A 26 1.66 -3.06 12.86
N GLY A 27 1.39 -3.87 11.83
CA GLY A 27 0.03 -4.31 11.50
C GLY A 27 -0.73 -3.39 10.55
N GLU A 28 -0.17 -2.24 10.17
CA GLU A 28 -0.73 -1.39 9.13
C GLU A 28 -0.08 -1.64 7.78
N PHE A 29 -0.91 -1.85 6.76
CA PHE A 29 -0.49 -1.96 5.37
C PHE A 29 -1.06 -0.79 4.59
N VAL A 30 -0.37 0.35 4.68
CA VAL A 30 -0.78 1.58 4.00
C VAL A 30 -0.23 1.61 2.58
N PHE A 31 -1.10 1.90 1.62
CA PHE A 31 -0.74 1.99 0.22
C PHE A 31 -1.45 3.16 -0.50
N SER A 32 -0.97 3.47 -1.69
CA SER A 32 -1.53 4.50 -2.55
C SER A 32 -1.27 4.22 -4.03
N PHE A 33 -2.20 4.60 -4.89
CA PHE A 33 -2.01 4.55 -6.35
C PHE A 33 -1.27 5.79 -6.89
N ASP A 34 -1.33 6.92 -6.17
CA ASP A 34 -0.83 8.22 -6.62
C ASP A 34 0.00 8.99 -5.58
N LYS A 35 0.19 8.42 -4.38
CA LYS A 35 0.81 9.04 -3.17
C LYS A 35 0.05 10.25 -2.62
N LYS A 36 -1.19 10.50 -3.06
CA LYS A 36 -2.06 11.56 -2.55
C LYS A 36 -3.16 11.00 -1.67
N ARG A 37 -3.78 9.90 -2.10
CA ARG A 37 -4.80 9.20 -1.32
C ARG A 37 -4.23 7.93 -0.71
N GLU A 38 -4.32 7.84 0.60
CA GLU A 38 -3.88 6.67 1.36
C GLU A 38 -5.05 5.72 1.58
N TYR A 39 -4.74 4.44 1.59
CA TYR A 39 -5.65 3.35 1.89
C TYR A 39 -4.96 2.42 2.87
N ASN A 40 -5.70 1.91 3.85
CA ASN A 40 -5.24 0.79 4.67
C ASN A 40 -5.79 -0.51 4.06
N LEU A 41 -4.91 -1.46 3.74
CA LEU A 41 -5.28 -2.71 3.10
C LEU A 41 -6.38 -3.46 3.83
N PHE A 42 -6.36 -3.50 5.17
CA PHE A 42 -7.34 -4.28 5.91
C PHE A 42 -8.67 -3.55 6.12
N GLN A 43 -8.65 -2.21 6.12
CA GLN A 43 -9.85 -1.40 6.41
C GLN A 43 -10.57 -0.91 5.15
N ASP A 44 -9.84 -0.78 4.03
CA ASP A 44 -10.35 -0.12 2.83
C ASP A 44 -10.45 -1.02 1.60
N TYR A 45 -10.01 -2.28 1.68
CA TYR A 45 -10.01 -3.20 0.53
C TYR A 45 -11.41 -3.37 -0.10
N GLU A 46 -12.45 -3.45 0.71
CA GLU A 46 -13.83 -3.56 0.24
C GLU A 46 -14.31 -2.29 -0.49
N LYS A 47 -13.73 -1.13 -0.16
CA LYS A 47 -14.08 0.18 -0.74
C LYS A 47 -13.38 0.43 -2.08
N LEU A 48 -12.43 -0.41 -2.46
CA LEU A 48 -11.72 -0.29 -3.74
C LEU A 48 -12.64 -0.57 -4.91
N THR A 49 -12.45 0.15 -6.01
CA THR A 49 -13.10 -0.19 -7.27
C THR A 49 -12.58 -1.54 -7.79
N PRO A 50 -13.33 -2.24 -8.67
CA PRO A 50 -12.87 -3.51 -9.24
C PRO A 50 -11.50 -3.41 -9.92
N GLU A 51 -11.18 -2.28 -10.57
CA GLU A 51 -9.88 -2.06 -11.22
C GLU A 51 -8.75 -1.87 -10.19
N GLN A 52 -9.00 -1.09 -9.14
CA GLN A 52 -8.05 -0.89 -8.05
C GLN A 52 -7.77 -2.20 -7.31
N ARG A 53 -8.80 -2.99 -7.06
CA ARG A 53 -8.69 -4.30 -6.42
C ARG A 53 -7.82 -5.25 -7.24
N LYS A 54 -8.03 -5.34 -8.56
CA LYS A 54 -7.19 -6.14 -9.46
C LYS A 54 -5.71 -5.77 -9.38
N LEU A 55 -5.39 -4.48 -9.24
CA LEU A 55 -3.99 -4.05 -9.06
C LEU A 55 -3.44 -4.52 -7.72
N VAL A 56 -4.21 -4.39 -6.64
CA VAL A 56 -3.80 -4.83 -5.30
C VAL A 56 -3.60 -6.35 -5.26
N ASP A 57 -4.51 -7.12 -5.83
CA ASP A 57 -4.43 -8.59 -5.90
C ASP A 57 -3.23 -9.04 -6.74
N ALA A 58 -2.95 -8.35 -7.85
CA ALA A 58 -1.79 -8.66 -8.68
C ALA A 58 -0.44 -8.40 -7.96
N GLU A 59 -0.36 -7.36 -7.13
CA GLU A 59 0.86 -7.03 -6.38
C GLU A 59 0.96 -7.74 -5.02
N ASN A 60 -0.16 -8.31 -4.56
CA ASN A 60 -0.25 -9.02 -3.29
C ASN A 60 -1.26 -10.20 -3.38
N PRO A 61 -0.91 -11.28 -4.08
CA PRO A 61 -1.82 -12.40 -4.35
C PRO A 61 -2.16 -13.26 -3.13
N LEU A 62 -1.60 -12.94 -1.96
CA LEU A 62 -1.81 -13.65 -0.70
C LEU A 62 -2.86 -12.98 0.20
N ILE A 63 -3.59 -11.98 -0.30
CA ILE A 63 -4.72 -11.41 0.42
C ILE A 63 -5.88 -12.43 0.35
N PRO A 64 -6.39 -12.92 1.48
CA PRO A 64 -7.45 -13.93 1.54
C PRO A 64 -8.80 -13.43 1.01
#